data_AF-A0A9P9K7Y9-F1
#
_entry.id   AF-A0A9P9K7Y9-F1
#
_cell.length_a   1.000
_cell.length_b   1.000
_cell.length_c   1.000
_cell.angle_alpha   90.00
_cell.angle_beta   90.00
_cell.angle_gamma   90.00
#
_symmetry.space_group_name_H-M   'P 1'
#
loop_
_entity.id
_entity.type
_entity.pdbx_description
1 polymer ?
#
loop_
_entity_poly.entity_id
_entity_poly.type
_entity_poly.pdbx_seq_one_letter_code
_entity_poly.pdbx_strand_id
1 'polypeptide(L)'
;MAVFISKVTLEHHHDALGIGQPRPRISWRFGGNVVDWEQSTYALEIGRGFITKHHTSSNDSLVVPGPESPLALYESAEARVRAHGQPGQTSTPWSAWATVEAGLLSEASYPI
;
A
#
# COMPACT_ATOMS: atom_id res chain seq x y z
N MET A 1 21.57 -9.11 -10.61
CA MET A 1 21.13 -8.37 -9.40
C MET A 1 19.64 -8.15 -9.51
N ALA A 2 18.89 -8.36 -8.43
CA ALA A 2 17.42 -8.26 -8.45
C ALA A 2 16.94 -7.39 -7.28
N VAL A 3 15.82 -6.70 -7.50
CA VAL A 3 15.08 -5.94 -6.50
C VAL A 3 13.59 -6.22 -6.65
N PHE A 4 12.91 -6.46 -5.55
CA PHE A 4 11.48 -6.71 -5.52
C PHE A 4 10.88 -6.19 -4.21
N ILE A 5 9.56 -6.05 -4.17
CA ILE A 5 8.84 -5.70 -2.95
C ILE A 5 8.51 -7.00 -2.22
N SER A 6 9.09 -7.20 -1.05
CA SER A 6 8.95 -8.42 -0.25
C SER A 6 7.68 -8.42 0.59
N LYS A 7 7.20 -7.23 0.98
CA LYS A 7 5.97 -7.07 1.76
C LYS A 7 5.35 -5.70 1.52
N VAL A 8 4.02 -5.67 1.37
CA VAL A 8 3.18 -4.47 1.44
C VAL A 8 2.35 -4.55 2.71
N THR A 9 2.20 -3.43 3.41
CA THR A 9 1.41 -3.34 4.65
C THR A 9 0.45 -2.16 4.55
N LEU A 10 -0.80 -2.37 4.95
CA LEU A 10 -1.88 -1.36 4.95
C LEU A 10 -2.26 -1.06 6.39
N GLU A 11 -1.92 0.15 6.85
CA GLU A 11 -1.73 0.47 8.27
C GLU A 11 -0.81 -0.51 9.00
N HIS A 12 -0.60 -0.37 10.30
CA HIS A 12 0.31 -1.24 11.07
C HIS A 12 -0.12 -2.71 11.18
N HIS A 13 -1.06 -3.16 10.35
CA HIS A 13 -1.73 -4.44 10.49
C HIS A 13 -1.17 -5.47 9.51
N HIS A 14 -0.81 -6.63 10.07
CA HIS A 14 -0.35 -7.80 9.32
C HIS A 14 -1.52 -8.51 8.62
N ASP A 15 -2.69 -8.50 9.26
CA ASP A 15 -3.95 -9.07 8.81
C ASP A 15 -5.06 -8.09 9.22
N ALA A 16 -5.61 -7.40 8.23
CA ALA A 16 -6.36 -6.17 8.41
C ALA A 16 -7.88 -6.42 8.42
N LEU A 17 -8.36 -7.24 9.35
CA LEU A 17 -9.79 -7.37 9.62
C LEU A 17 -10.18 -6.41 10.75
N GLY A 18 -11.12 -5.51 10.49
CA GLY A 18 -11.71 -4.69 11.55
C GLY A 18 -10.96 -3.38 11.87
N ILE A 19 -10.15 -2.82 10.96
CA ILE A 19 -9.37 -1.61 11.26
C ILE A 19 -10.26 -0.36 11.25
N GLY A 20 -10.25 0.40 12.34
CA GLY A 20 -10.99 1.67 12.47
C GLY A 20 -10.42 2.86 11.67
N GLN A 21 -9.50 2.62 10.72
CA GLN A 21 -8.81 3.67 9.98
C GLN A 21 -9.43 3.82 8.59
N PRO A 22 -10.20 4.90 8.35
CA PRO A 22 -10.92 5.07 7.08
C PRO A 22 -9.98 5.35 5.90
N ARG A 23 -8.74 5.78 6.14
CA ARG A 23 -7.73 6.01 5.10
C ARG A 23 -6.43 5.29 5.44
N PRO A 24 -6.32 3.99 5.14
CA PRO A 24 -5.17 3.21 5.54
C PRO A 24 -3.92 3.64 4.75
N ARG A 25 -2.85 3.96 5.46
CA ARG A 25 -1.54 4.33 4.90
C ARG A 25 -0.79 3.11 4.44
N ILE A 26 -0.07 3.24 3.33
CA ILE A 26 0.60 2.14 2.66
C ILE A 26 2.09 2.18 3.00
N SER A 27 2.68 1.03 3.30
CA SER A 27 4.13 0.88 3.44
C SER A 27 4.60 -0.35 2.70
N TRP A 28 5.82 -0.33 2.19
CA TRP A 28 6.44 -1.51 1.58
C TRP A 28 7.88 -1.70 2.00
N ARG A 29 8.31 -2.96 1.94
CA ARG A 29 9.71 -3.37 2.17
C ARG A 29 10.29 -3.95 0.91
N PHE A 30 11.55 -3.64 0.66
CA PHE A 30 12.31 -4.22 -0.43
C PHE A 30 12.96 -5.53 -0.02
N GLY A 31 13.21 -6.38 -1.01
CA GLY A 31 14.06 -7.55 -0.93
C GLY A 31 14.89 -7.68 -2.21
N GLY A 32 15.90 -8.55 -2.18
CA GLY A 32 16.81 -8.77 -3.30
C GLY A 32 18.27 -8.59 -2.91
N ASN A 33 19.13 -8.52 -3.93
CA ASN A 33 20.59 -8.47 -3.80
C ASN A 33 21.25 -7.38 -4.65
N VAL A 34 20.45 -6.40 -5.09
CA VAL A 34 20.98 -5.21 -5.75
C VAL A 34 21.76 -4.35 -4.76
N VAL A 35 22.83 -3.72 -5.22
CA VAL A 35 23.68 -2.82 -4.44
C VAL A 35 23.43 -1.39 -4.92
N ASP A 36 23.49 -0.41 -4.01
CA ASP A 36 23.31 1.02 -4.30
C ASP A 36 22.01 1.38 -5.03
N TRP A 37 20.97 0.58 -4.86
CA TRP A 37 19.64 0.85 -5.41
C TRP A 37 18.86 1.79 -4.49
N GLU A 38 18.31 2.86 -5.07
CA GLU A 38 17.48 3.82 -4.36
C GLU A 38 16.21 4.10 -5.16
N GLN A 39 15.06 4.09 -4.49
CA GLN A 39 13.79 4.44 -5.12
C GLN A 39 13.79 5.91 -5.55
N SER A 40 13.32 6.19 -6.77
CA SER A 40 13.07 7.54 -7.28
C SER A 40 11.59 7.85 -7.46
N THR A 41 10.82 6.85 -7.88
CA THR A 41 9.38 6.95 -8.09
C THR A 41 8.70 5.63 -7.73
N TYR A 42 7.40 5.66 -7.51
CA TYR A 42 6.59 4.47 -7.31
C TYR A 42 5.25 4.57 -8.03
N ALA A 43 4.65 3.41 -8.29
CA ALA A 43 3.30 3.27 -8.79
C ALA A 43 2.47 2.45 -7.79
N LEU A 44 1.26 2.91 -7.52
CA LEU A 44 0.27 2.23 -6.69
C LEU A 44 -0.92 1.85 -7.57
N GLU A 45 -1.43 0.65 -7.36
CA GLU A 45 -2.77 0.29 -7.80
C GLU A 45 -3.61 0.00 -6.57
N ILE A 46 -4.80 0.60 -6.50
CA ILE A 46 -5.75 0.43 -5.40
C ILE A 46 -7.06 -0.09 -5.98
N GLY A 47 -7.53 -1.24 -5.50
CA GLY A 47 -8.77 -1.90 -5.91
C GLY A 47 -9.89 -1.70 -4.89
N ARG A 48 -11.01 -1.10 -5.32
CA ARG A 48 -12.27 -0.94 -4.56
C ARG A 48 -13.46 -1.20 -5.49
N GLY A 49 -13.54 -2.40 -6.07
CA GLY A 49 -14.46 -2.74 -7.18
C GLY A 49 -13.97 -2.29 -8.56
N PHE A 50 -13.20 -1.21 -8.64
CA PHE A 50 -12.39 -0.84 -9.79
C PHE A 50 -10.96 -0.49 -9.35
N ILE A 51 -10.00 -0.56 -10.29
CA ILE A 51 -8.58 -0.28 -10.03
C ILE A 51 -8.29 1.18 -10.35
N THR A 52 -7.88 1.96 -9.35
CA THR A 52 -7.25 3.27 -9.55
C THR A 52 -5.73 3.12 -9.60
N LYS A 53 -5.07 3.96 -10.41
CA LYS A 53 -3.62 3.95 -10.55
C LYS A 53 -3.06 5.30 -10.16
N HIS A 54 -2.04 5.28 -9.32
CA HIS A 54 -1.34 6.48 -8.89
C HIS A 54 0.15 6.32 -9.22
N HIS A 55 0.76 7.40 -9.68
CA HIS A 55 2.20 7.47 -9.90
C HIS A 55 2.75 8.68 -9.18
N THR A 56 3.83 8.49 -8.43
CA THR A 56 4.37 9.54 -7.56
C THR A 56 5.88 9.53 -7.62
N SER A 57 6.46 10.71 -7.82
CA SER A 57 7.89 10.94 -7.74
C SER A 57 8.27 11.20 -6.29
N SER A 58 8.68 10.14 -5.58
CA SER A 58 9.20 10.20 -4.22
C SER A 58 10.05 8.96 -3.92
N ASN A 59 11.04 9.12 -3.05
CA ASN A 59 11.83 8.03 -2.48
C ASN A 59 11.19 7.42 -1.22
N ASP A 60 10.02 7.92 -0.78
CA ASP A 60 9.28 7.39 0.36
C ASP A 60 8.74 5.98 0.08
N SER A 61 8.92 5.09 1.05
CA SER A 61 8.38 3.72 1.04
C SER A 61 7.62 3.37 2.32
N LEU A 62 7.50 4.33 3.23
CA LEU A 62 6.88 4.19 4.53
C LEU A 62 5.75 5.20 4.64
N VAL A 63 4.59 4.73 5.11
CA VAL A 63 3.46 5.56 5.54
C VAL A 63 3.00 6.54 4.45
N VAL A 64 2.97 6.08 3.19
CA VAL A 64 2.48 6.89 2.07
C VAL A 64 0.94 6.93 2.06
N PRO A 65 0.32 7.98 1.49
CA PRO A 65 -1.12 8.08 1.38
C PRO A 65 -1.71 6.86 0.65
N GLY A 66 -2.76 6.28 1.24
CA GLY A 66 -3.57 5.25 0.59
C GLY A 66 -4.73 5.84 -0.20
N PRO A 67 -5.91 5.19 -0.25
CA PRO A 67 -7.03 5.66 -1.06
C PRO A 67 -7.46 7.09 -0.68
N GLU A 68 -7.75 7.90 -1.70
CA GLU A 68 -8.13 9.31 -1.55
C GLU A 68 -9.45 9.46 -0.76
N SER A 69 -10.43 8.63 -1.10
CA SER A 69 -11.71 8.56 -0.41
C SER A 69 -11.63 7.60 0.78
N PRO A 70 -12.23 7.95 1.93
CA PRO A 70 -12.31 7.03 3.06
C PRO A 70 -13.04 5.74 2.68
N LEU A 71 -12.65 4.63 3.29
CA LEU A 71 -13.36 3.36 3.25
C LEU A 71 -14.64 3.47 4.09
N ALA A 72 -15.74 2.96 3.56
CA ALA A 72 -16.99 2.77 4.31
C ALA A 72 -16.87 1.59 5.29
N LEU A 73 -17.81 1.49 6.23
CA LEU A 73 -17.90 0.36 7.15
C LEU A 73 -17.98 -0.96 6.35
N TYR A 74 -17.13 -1.93 6.72
CA TYR A 74 -17.01 -3.24 6.07
C TYR A 74 -16.58 -3.19 4.60
N GLU A 75 -16.09 -2.04 4.14
CA GLU A 75 -15.52 -1.94 2.80
C GLU A 75 -14.09 -2.49 2.80
N SER A 76 -13.81 -3.35 1.82
CA SER A 76 -12.47 -3.85 1.54
C SER A 76 -11.79 -3.03 0.46
N ALA A 77 -10.49 -2.80 0.62
CA ALA A 77 -9.61 -2.30 -0.42
C ALA A 77 -8.40 -3.21 -0.58
N GLU A 78 -7.90 -3.28 -1.80
CA GLU A 78 -6.67 -4.00 -2.11
C GLU A 78 -5.64 -3.01 -2.65
N ALA A 79 -4.36 -3.21 -2.35
CA ALA A 79 -3.30 -2.40 -2.90
C ALA A 79 -2.11 -3.25 -3.34
N ARG A 80 -1.49 -2.87 -4.44
CA ARG A 80 -0.18 -3.37 -4.85
C ARG A 80 0.71 -2.23 -5.29
N VAL A 81 2.02 -2.44 -5.16
CA VAL A 81 3.03 -1.41 -5.38
C VAL A 81 4.05 -1.90 -6.39
N ARG A 82 4.59 -0.97 -7.17
CA ARG A 82 5.83 -1.15 -7.93
C ARG A 82 6.72 0.07 -7.71
N ALA A 83 8.00 -0.17 -7.45
CA ALA A 83 8.97 0.90 -7.28
C ALA A 83 9.95 0.97 -8.45
N HIS A 84 10.44 2.17 -8.73
CA HIS A 84 11.40 2.46 -9.78
C HIS A 84 12.66 3.04 -9.14
N GLY A 85 13.83 2.51 -9.52
CA GLY A 85 15.10 3.05 -9.06
C GLY A 85 15.44 4.40 -9.70
N GLN A 86 16.59 4.97 -9.37
CA GLN A 86 17.14 6.15 -10.04
C GLN A 86 17.36 5.92 -11.55
N PRO A 87 17.58 6.96 -12.37
CA PRO A 87 17.87 6.80 -13.80
C PRO A 87 19.00 5.77 -14.04
N GLY A 88 18.72 4.77 -14.87
CA GLY A 88 19.65 3.66 -15.14
C GLY A 88 19.56 2.47 -14.18
N GLN A 89 18.77 2.57 -13.10
CA GLN A 89 18.50 1.46 -12.18
C GLN A 89 17.22 0.70 -12.57
N THR A 90 17.17 -0.57 -12.19
CA THR A 90 16.03 -1.45 -12.49
C THR A 90 14.77 -1.06 -11.69
N SER A 91 13.61 -1.36 -12.25
CA SER A 91 12.33 -1.29 -11.53
C SER A 91 12.02 -2.63 -10.88
N THR A 92 11.25 -2.63 -9.79
CA THR A 92 10.71 -3.88 -9.23
C THR A 92 9.63 -4.45 -10.15
N PRO A 93 9.33 -5.75 -10.08
CA PRO A 93 8.00 -6.23 -10.48
C PRO A 93 6.92 -5.60 -9.59
N TRP A 94 5.66 -5.73 -10.01
CA TRP A 94 4.53 -5.48 -9.10
C TRP A 94 4.59 -6.43 -7.90
N SER A 95 4.28 -5.93 -6.71
CA SER A 95 4.07 -6.78 -5.54
C SER A 95 2.85 -7.67 -5.70
N ALA A 96 2.71 -8.66 -4.82
CA ALA A 96 1.41 -9.25 -4.54
C ALA A 96 0.42 -8.19 -4.03
N TRP A 97 -0.88 -8.44 -4.20
CA TRP A 97 -1.92 -7.63 -3.61
C TRP A 97 -1.93 -7.80 -2.08
N ALA A 98 -2.07 -6.70 -1.36
CA ALA A 98 -2.35 -6.67 0.07
C ALA A 98 -3.78 -6.13 0.26
N THR A 99 -4.54 -6.76 1.15
CA THR A 99 -5.96 -6.43 1.38
C THR A 99 -6.13 -5.79 2.76
N VAL A 100 -7.03 -4.82 2.85
CA VAL A 100 -7.43 -4.14 4.08
C VAL A 100 -8.95 -4.04 4.11
N GLU A 101 -9.56 -4.37 5.25
CA GLU A 101 -11.00 -4.18 5.47
C GLU A 101 -11.21 -3.14 6.59
N ALA A 102 -12.03 -2.14 6.30
CA ALA A 102 -12.44 -1.17 7.30
C ALA A 102 -13.42 -1.82 8.29
N GLY A 103 -13.04 -1.80 9.57
CA GLY A 103 -13.88 -2.26 10.67
C GLY A 103 -14.87 -1.22 11.16
N LEU A 104 -15.38 -1.43 12.37
CA LEU A 104 -16.22 -0.44 13.05
C LEU A 104 -15.45 0.88 13.22
N LEU A 105 -15.92 1.93 12.52
CA LEU A 105 -15.26 3.24 12.49
C LEU A 105 -15.58 4.13 13.71
N SER A 106 -16.38 3.67 14.68
CA SER A 106 -16.66 4.38 15.93
C SER A 106 -17.27 3.49 17.03
N GLU A 107 -17.01 3.80 18.31
CA GLU A 107 -17.66 3.18 19.48
C GLU A 107 -19.18 3.46 19.58
N ALA A 108 -19.73 4.36 18.75
CA ALA A 108 -21.13 4.79 18.81
C ALA A 108 -22.15 3.79 18.22
N SER A 109 -21.71 2.60 17.81
CA SER A 109 -22.57 1.55 17.24
C SER A 109 -22.90 0.43 18.23
N TYR A 110 -23.03 0.74 19.52
CA TYR A 110 -23.71 -0.15 20.47
C TYR A 110 -25.22 0.18 20.45
N PRO A 111 -26.10 -0.74 20.02
CA PRO A 111 -27.51 -0.63 20.38
C PRO A 111 -27.62 -0.89 21.89
N ILE A 112 -28.12 0.10 22.62
CA ILE A 112 -28.69 -0.08 23.96
C ILE A 112 -30.05 -0.78 23.87
#